data_AF-A0A2N9N1C3-F1
#
_entry.id   AF-A0A2N9N1C3-F1
#
_cell.length_a   1.000
_cell.length_b   1.000
_cell.length_c   1.000
_cell.angle_alpha   90.00
_cell.angle_beta   90.00
_cell.angle_gamma   90.00
#
_symmetry.space_group_name_H-M   'P 1'
#
loop_
_entity.id
_entity.type
_entity.pdbx_description
1 polymer ?
#
loop_
_entity_poly.entity_id
_entity_poly.type
_entity_poly.pdbx_seq_one_letter_code
_entity_poly.pdbx_strand_id
1 'polypeptide(L)'
;MKSEWRKSVARPVVYSLHEQGSDQLMIPPGGIAVRTAVEPASIVSAVRQAIWSIDKNQPIWHVGTLEDLFARQLTTPTQSTALMGAFALLALLLASVGLYGVLSYAVTQRTSEIGVRMALGATSREVLLTFGKRGLVLTVAGLAIGLALSTVASRFLNALLFGFRPDLVPIITVVSLILLGVAALASLAPARRASRIDPVIALRSE
;
A
#
# COMPACT_ATOMS: atom_id res chain seq x y z
N MET A 1 39.85 -42.20 31.71
CA MET A 1 38.99 -41.06 32.09
C MET A 1 38.17 -40.57 30.88
N LYS A 2 37.33 -41.42 30.26
CA LYS A 2 36.55 -41.09 29.04
C LYS A 2 35.23 -41.88 28.87
N SER A 3 34.71 -42.56 29.91
CA SER A 3 33.62 -43.54 29.76
C SER A 3 32.32 -43.25 30.54
N GLU A 4 32.20 -42.14 31.26
CA GLU A 4 31.08 -41.90 32.19
C GLU A 4 29.90 -41.08 31.59
N TRP A 5 30.04 -40.47 30.41
CA TRP A 5 29.04 -39.49 29.90
C TRP A 5 27.81 -40.09 29.19
N ARG A 6 27.66 -41.42 29.10
CA ARG A 6 26.66 -42.04 28.20
C ARG A 6 25.33 -42.45 28.85
N LYS A 7 25.03 -42.04 30.09
CA LYS A 7 23.80 -42.50 30.79
C LYS A 7 23.08 -41.46 31.67
N SER A 8 23.18 -40.16 31.40
CA SER A 8 22.25 -39.20 32.00
C SER A 8 21.08 -38.95 31.04
N VAL A 9 20.04 -39.77 31.15
CA VAL A 9 18.72 -39.43 30.60
C VAL A 9 18.31 -38.12 31.27
N ALA A 10 18.40 -37.01 30.53
CA ALA A 10 18.04 -35.69 31.03
C ALA A 10 16.57 -35.74 31.48
N ARG A 11 16.35 -35.67 32.80
CA ARG A 11 15.00 -35.62 33.35
C ARG A 11 14.40 -34.27 32.95
N PRO A 12 13.22 -34.22 32.32
CA PRO A 12 12.58 -32.94 32.00
C PRO A 12 12.29 -32.19 33.29
N VAL A 13 12.85 -30.98 33.41
CA VAL A 13 12.73 -30.11 34.60
C VAL A 13 11.49 -29.20 34.49
N VAL A 14 10.90 -29.09 33.30
CA VAL A 14 9.73 -28.25 33.04
C VAL A 14 8.75 -29.01 32.15
N TYR A 15 7.52 -29.21 32.64
CA TYR A 15 6.38 -29.63 31.83
C TYR A 15 5.56 -28.38 31.48
N SER A 16 5.52 -28.00 30.21
CA SER A 16 4.60 -26.98 29.71
C SER A 16 3.44 -27.64 28.97
N LEU A 17 2.22 -27.21 29.30
CA LEU A 17 1.02 -27.58 28.55
C LEU A 17 1.08 -26.92 27.18
N HIS A 18 1.10 -27.75 26.13
CA HIS A 18 1.35 -27.31 24.76
C HIS A 18 0.31 -26.30 24.24
N GLU A 19 -0.92 -26.33 24.76
CA GLU A 19 -1.99 -25.41 24.35
C GLU A 19 -1.80 -23.97 24.85
N GLN A 20 -0.90 -23.71 25.81
CA GLN A 20 -0.90 -22.45 26.56
C GLN A 20 0.34 -21.57 26.35
N GLY A 21 1.36 -21.99 25.57
CA GLY A 21 2.67 -21.32 25.63
C GLY A 21 3.58 -21.35 24.40
N SER A 22 3.09 -21.59 23.19
CA SER A 22 3.95 -21.62 21.99
C SER A 22 4.30 -20.25 21.39
N ASP A 23 3.58 -19.18 21.75
CA ASP A 23 3.82 -17.85 21.15
C ASP A 23 4.87 -17.00 21.88
N GLN A 24 5.16 -17.29 23.16
CA GLN A 24 6.01 -16.43 23.99
C GLN A 24 7.41 -16.96 24.30
N LEU A 25 7.64 -18.28 24.23
CA LEU A 25 9.00 -18.82 24.37
C LEU A 25 9.64 -18.98 22.99
N MET A 26 10.78 -18.32 22.81
CA MET A 26 11.72 -18.45 21.69
C MET A 26 12.40 -19.84 21.69
N ILE A 27 11.63 -20.91 21.81
CA ILE A 27 12.06 -22.26 21.50
C ILE A 27 11.37 -22.58 20.17
N PRO A 28 12.09 -22.67 19.04
CA PRO A 28 11.46 -23.08 17.80
C PRO A 28 10.78 -24.43 18.07
N PRO A 29 9.51 -24.63 17.66
CA PRO A 29 8.91 -25.94 17.76
C PRO A 29 9.86 -26.93 17.09
N GLY A 30 10.29 -27.95 17.82
CA GLY A 30 11.18 -28.98 17.29
C GLY A 30 10.52 -29.59 16.05
N GLY A 31 11.01 -29.21 14.87
CA GLY A 31 10.47 -29.63 13.59
C GLY A 31 11.46 -30.53 12.88
N ILE A 32 10.96 -31.58 12.25
CA ILE A 32 11.75 -32.43 11.36
C ILE A 32 11.36 -32.05 9.94
N ALA A 33 12.31 -31.51 9.17
CA ALA A 33 12.13 -31.29 7.75
C ALA A 33 12.50 -32.56 6.98
N VAL A 34 11.56 -33.09 6.20
CA VAL A 34 11.77 -34.28 5.37
C VAL A 34 11.66 -33.87 3.91
N ARG A 35 12.73 -34.08 3.14
CA ARG A 35 12.72 -33.85 1.69
C ARG A 35 12.30 -35.14 0.98
N THR A 36 11.31 -35.04 0.11
CA THR A 36 10.79 -36.18 -0.68
C THR A 36 10.58 -35.78 -2.14
N ALA A 37 10.69 -36.76 -3.04
CA ALA A 37 10.42 -36.61 -4.47
C ALA A 37 9.02 -37.13 -4.87
N VAL A 38 8.32 -37.78 -3.94
CA VAL A 38 6.93 -38.27 -4.10
C VAL A 38 5.96 -37.36 -3.36
N GLU A 39 4.67 -37.51 -3.65
CA GLU A 39 3.60 -36.71 -3.06
C GLU A 39 3.73 -36.65 -1.52
N PRO A 40 3.84 -35.46 -0.90
CA PRO A 40 4.14 -35.33 0.52
C PRO A 40 3.18 -36.07 1.45
N ALA A 41 1.88 -36.11 1.10
CA ALA A 41 0.85 -36.82 1.85
C ALA A 41 1.12 -38.34 1.94
N SER A 42 1.73 -38.93 0.90
CA SER A 42 1.98 -40.36 0.82
C SER A 42 3.03 -40.88 1.81
N ILE A 43 3.97 -40.02 2.24
CA ILE A 43 5.07 -40.41 3.13
C ILE A 43 4.78 -40.14 4.62
N VAL A 44 3.71 -39.41 4.93
CA VAL A 44 3.38 -38.98 6.30
C VAL A 44 3.25 -40.15 7.26
N SER A 45 2.58 -41.22 6.84
CA SER A 45 2.36 -42.39 7.70
C SER A 45 3.66 -43.12 8.01
N ALA A 46 4.53 -43.29 7.01
CA ALA A 46 5.85 -43.90 7.16
C ALA A 46 6.75 -43.09 8.11
N VAL A 47 6.77 -41.76 7.95
CA VAL A 47 7.52 -40.86 8.84
C VAL A 47 6.99 -40.90 10.26
N ARG A 48 5.66 -40.87 10.45
CA ARG A 48 5.01 -40.98 11.76
C ARG A 48 5.39 -42.28 12.47
N GLN A 49 5.40 -43.39 11.74
CA GLN A 49 5.76 -44.69 12.28
C GLN A 49 7.24 -44.77 12.65
N ALA A 50 8.12 -44.15 11.87
CA ALA A 50 9.54 -44.03 12.20
C ALA A 50 9.77 -43.21 13.49
N ILE A 51 9.04 -42.11 13.70
CA ILE A 51 9.10 -41.32 14.93
C ILE A 51 8.65 -42.15 16.14
N TRP A 52 7.51 -42.83 16.04
CA TRP A 52 6.97 -43.66 17.12
C TRP A 52 7.76 -44.94 17.38
N SER A 53 8.65 -45.35 16.46
CA SER A 53 9.59 -46.44 16.71
C SER A 53 10.68 -46.07 17.73
N ILE A 54 10.99 -44.77 17.83
CA ILE A 54 11.97 -44.21 18.78
C ILE A 54 11.27 -43.82 20.08
N ASP A 55 10.17 -43.06 19.99
CA ASP A 55 9.36 -42.65 21.14
C ASP A 55 7.87 -42.63 20.78
N LYS A 56 7.10 -43.55 21.39
CA LYS A 56 5.65 -43.69 21.18
C LYS A 56 4.84 -42.55 21.79
N ASN A 57 5.38 -41.86 22.78
CA ASN A 57 4.69 -40.77 23.47
C ASN A 57 4.96 -39.41 22.81
N GLN A 58 5.76 -39.38 21.73
CA GLN A 58 6.05 -38.15 21.01
C GLN A 58 4.77 -37.61 20.32
N PRO A 59 4.33 -36.38 20.67
CA PRO A 59 3.19 -35.76 20.03
C PRO A 59 3.54 -35.28 18.60
N ILE A 60 2.65 -35.50 17.64
CA ILE A 60 2.77 -35.00 16.26
C ILE A 60 1.58 -34.09 15.98
N TRP A 61 1.78 -32.78 16.14
CA TRP A 61 0.71 -31.77 16.09
C TRP A 61 0.52 -31.14 14.71
N HIS A 62 1.62 -30.88 14.00
CA HIS A 62 1.57 -30.22 12.71
C HIS A 62 2.28 -31.05 11.66
N VAL A 63 1.50 -31.65 10.77
CA VAL A 63 1.98 -32.25 9.54
C VAL A 63 1.45 -31.39 8.41
N GLY A 64 2.36 -30.73 7.72
CA GLY A 64 2.05 -29.85 6.61
C GLY A 64 3.24 -29.82 5.66
N THR A 65 2.98 -29.45 4.42
CA THR A 65 4.06 -29.18 3.49
C THR A 65 4.75 -27.86 3.88
N LEU A 66 6.00 -27.68 3.46
CA LEU A 66 6.69 -26.41 3.67
C LEU A 66 5.92 -25.29 2.96
N GLU A 67 5.30 -25.63 1.83
CA GLU A 67 4.41 -24.80 1.02
C GLU A 67 3.18 -24.36 1.81
N ASP A 68 2.51 -25.24 2.57
CA ASP A 68 1.35 -24.88 3.40
C ASP A 68 1.73 -23.92 4.54
N LEU A 69 2.92 -24.10 5.11
CA LEU A 69 3.46 -23.21 6.14
C LEU A 69 3.77 -21.83 5.57
N PHE A 70 4.39 -21.76 4.39
CA PHE A 70 4.64 -20.51 3.70
C PHE A 70 3.35 -19.86 3.20
N ALA A 71 2.40 -20.63 2.68
CA ALA A 71 1.13 -20.14 2.20
C ALA A 71 0.37 -19.40 3.32
N ARG A 72 0.32 -19.96 4.53
CA ARG A 72 -0.31 -19.30 5.69
C ARG A 72 0.36 -17.98 6.06
N GLN A 73 1.67 -17.85 5.88
CA GLN A 73 2.38 -16.58 6.10
C GLN A 73 2.16 -15.57 4.96
N LEU A 74 2.01 -16.03 3.73
CA LEU A 74 1.82 -15.19 2.54
C LEU A 74 0.38 -14.72 2.36
N THR A 75 -0.62 -15.48 2.81
CA THR A 75 -2.04 -15.18 2.60
C THR A 75 -2.73 -14.45 3.75
N THR A 76 -2.03 -14.16 4.85
CA THR A 76 -2.63 -13.41 5.95
C THR A 76 -2.51 -11.91 5.65
N PRO A 77 -3.60 -11.20 5.29
CA PRO A 77 -3.56 -9.75 5.27
C PRO A 77 -3.24 -9.29 6.69
N THR A 78 -2.02 -8.79 6.90
CA THR A 78 -1.70 -8.16 8.17
C THR A 78 -2.67 -6.99 8.37
N GLN A 79 -3.25 -6.85 9.56
CA GLN A 79 -4.15 -5.72 9.85
C GLN A 79 -3.49 -4.36 9.52
N SER A 80 -2.16 -4.30 9.64
CA SER A 80 -1.31 -3.17 9.25
C SER A 80 -1.45 -2.80 7.76
N THR A 81 -1.59 -3.76 6.85
CA THR A 81 -1.78 -3.48 5.41
C THR A 81 -3.09 -2.76 5.15
N ALA A 82 -4.18 -3.17 5.83
CA ALA A 82 -5.48 -2.53 5.69
C ALA A 82 -5.47 -1.09 6.21
N LEU A 83 -4.83 -0.85 7.37
CA LEU A 83 -4.69 0.49 7.94
C LEU A 83 -3.85 1.42 7.05
N MET A 84 -2.72 0.92 6.55
CA MET A 84 -1.86 1.65 5.61
C MET A 84 -2.64 2.02 4.32
N GLY A 85 -3.43 1.07 3.79
CA GLY A 85 -4.30 1.32 2.64
C GLY A 85 -5.35 2.40 2.92
N ALA A 86 -5.98 2.38 4.09
CA ALA A 86 -6.93 3.41 4.51
C ALA A 86 -6.26 4.79 4.64
N PHE A 87 -5.07 4.88 5.25
CA PHE A 87 -4.32 6.12 5.34
C PHE A 87 -3.91 6.65 3.97
N ALA A 88 -3.45 5.79 3.06
CA ALA A 88 -3.12 6.18 1.70
C ALA A 88 -4.34 6.76 0.96
N LEU A 89 -5.51 6.14 1.14
CA LEU A 89 -6.77 6.62 0.56
C LEU A 89 -7.18 7.98 1.12
N LEU A 90 -7.10 8.16 2.45
CA LEU A 90 -7.36 9.45 3.09
C LEU A 90 -6.39 10.54 2.64
N ALA A 91 -5.10 10.22 2.53
CA ALA A 91 -4.09 11.15 2.02
C ALA A 91 -4.40 11.56 0.58
N LEU A 92 -4.81 10.63 -0.28
CA LEU A 92 -5.21 10.91 -1.65
C LEU A 92 -6.46 11.80 -1.72
N LEU A 93 -7.45 11.56 -0.87
CA LEU A 93 -8.64 12.41 -0.78
C LEU A 93 -8.27 13.83 -0.33
N LEU A 94 -7.46 13.95 0.71
CA LEU A 94 -7.01 15.26 1.22
C LEU A 94 -6.21 16.02 0.17
N ALA A 95 -5.29 15.34 -0.54
CA ALA A 95 -4.54 15.91 -1.64
C ALA A 95 -5.47 16.37 -2.78
N SER A 96 -6.49 15.57 -3.12
CA SER A 96 -7.47 15.90 -4.15
C SER A 96 -8.30 17.13 -3.78
N VAL A 97 -8.76 17.22 -2.52
CA VAL A 97 -9.51 18.37 -2.00
C VAL A 97 -8.63 19.62 -1.99
N GLY A 98 -7.38 19.52 -1.52
CA GLY A 98 -6.42 20.62 -1.52
C GLY A 98 -6.11 21.12 -2.94
N LEU A 99 -5.86 20.20 -3.87
CA LEU A 99 -5.63 20.50 -5.27
C LEU A 99 -6.83 21.20 -5.91
N TYR A 100 -8.05 20.70 -5.65
CA TYR A 100 -9.29 21.34 -6.11
C TYR A 100 -9.43 22.76 -5.54
N GLY A 101 -9.20 22.94 -4.24
CA GLY A 101 -9.29 24.23 -3.57
C GLY A 101 -8.32 25.25 -4.15
N VAL A 102 -7.04 24.89 -4.28
CA VAL A 102 -6.00 25.79 -4.81
C VAL A 102 -6.28 26.15 -6.27
N LEU A 103 -6.61 25.17 -7.12
CA LEU A 103 -6.90 25.41 -8.54
C LEU A 103 -8.18 26.22 -8.73
N SER A 104 -9.27 25.86 -8.04
CA SER A 104 -10.54 26.59 -8.12
C SER A 104 -10.38 28.02 -7.62
N TYR A 105 -9.63 28.24 -6.54
CA TYR A 105 -9.33 29.58 -6.05
C TYR A 105 -8.52 30.39 -7.06
N ALA A 106 -7.45 29.82 -7.61
CA ALA A 106 -6.61 30.48 -8.60
C ALA A 106 -7.37 30.85 -9.90
N VAL A 107 -8.33 30.03 -10.32
CA VAL A 107 -9.21 30.33 -11.47
C VAL A 107 -10.22 31.41 -11.11
N THR A 108 -10.83 31.33 -9.93
CA THR A 108 -11.83 32.31 -9.48
C THR A 108 -11.22 33.70 -9.30
N GLN A 109 -10.01 33.80 -8.78
CA GLN A 109 -9.32 35.08 -8.60
C GLN A 109 -9.01 35.79 -9.94
N ARG A 110 -9.00 35.04 -11.06
CA ARG A 110 -8.82 35.58 -12.40
C ARG A 110 -10.11 35.78 -13.18
N THR A 111 -11.28 35.50 -12.59
CA THR A 111 -12.57 35.67 -13.28
C THR A 111 -12.88 37.11 -13.69
N SER A 112 -12.33 38.11 -13.00
CA SER A 112 -12.43 39.52 -13.41
C SER A 112 -11.76 39.78 -14.77
N GLU A 113 -10.54 39.29 -14.98
CA GLU A 113 -9.84 39.36 -16.27
C GLU A 113 -10.57 38.58 -17.37
N ILE A 114 -11.18 37.44 -17.00
CA ILE A 114 -12.01 36.62 -17.90
C ILE A 114 -13.23 37.42 -18.36
N GLY A 115 -13.91 38.11 -17.44
CA GLY A 115 -15.07 38.95 -17.76
C GLY A 115 -14.76 40.09 -18.72
N VAL A 116 -13.64 40.79 -18.50
CA VAL A 116 -13.18 41.87 -19.42
C VAL A 116 -12.83 41.31 -20.80
N ARG A 117 -12.13 40.17 -20.89
CA ARG A 117 -11.81 39.53 -22.18
C ARG A 117 -13.05 39.04 -22.91
N MET A 118 -14.03 38.49 -22.19
CA MET A 118 -15.32 38.09 -22.74
C MET A 118 -16.10 39.29 -23.30
N ALA A 119 -16.10 40.43 -22.60
CA ALA A 119 -16.71 41.67 -23.07
C ALA A 119 -16.05 42.23 -24.34
N LEU A 120 -14.75 41.96 -24.53
CA LEU A 120 -14.00 42.28 -25.76
C LEU A 120 -14.17 41.24 -26.88
N GLY A 121 -15.05 40.24 -26.71
CA GLY A 121 -15.38 39.25 -27.74
C GLY A 121 -14.55 37.96 -27.72
N ALA A 122 -13.72 37.73 -26.71
CA ALA A 122 -12.96 36.49 -26.59
C ALA A 122 -13.89 35.30 -26.30
N THR A 123 -13.66 34.16 -26.94
CA THR A 123 -14.46 32.96 -26.67
C THR A 123 -14.10 32.35 -25.31
N SER A 124 -15.09 31.89 -24.56
CA SER A 124 -14.89 31.28 -23.23
C SER A 124 -13.91 30.10 -23.27
N ARG A 125 -13.79 29.42 -24.42
CA ARG A 125 -12.90 28.28 -24.65
C ARG A 125 -11.42 28.66 -24.72
N GLU A 126 -11.06 29.77 -25.35
CA GLU A 126 -9.66 30.24 -25.46
C GLU A 126 -9.10 30.68 -24.11
N VAL A 127 -9.94 31.37 -23.35
CA VAL A 127 -9.61 31.82 -21.99
C VAL A 127 -9.44 30.62 -21.05
N LEU A 128 -10.36 29.64 -21.14
CA LEU A 128 -10.29 28.38 -20.41
C LEU A 128 -9.02 27.57 -20.70
N LEU A 129 -8.64 27.43 -21.97
CA LEU A 129 -7.44 26.69 -22.37
C LEU A 129 -6.17 27.35 -21.82
N THR A 130 -6.12 28.67 -21.81
CA THR A 130 -4.93 29.42 -21.35
C THR A 130 -4.72 29.28 -19.84
N PHE A 131 -5.79 29.39 -19.05
CA PHE A 131 -5.70 29.24 -17.60
C PHE A 131 -5.64 27.78 -17.14
N GLY A 132 -6.37 26.89 -17.81
CA GLY A 132 -6.30 25.44 -17.59
C GLY A 132 -4.89 24.90 -17.84
N LYS A 133 -4.18 25.37 -18.89
CA LYS A 133 -2.77 25.02 -19.14
C LYS A 133 -1.87 25.42 -17.97
N ARG A 134 -2.06 26.60 -17.37
CA ARG A 134 -1.25 27.01 -16.20
C ARG A 134 -1.52 26.14 -14.98
N GLY A 135 -2.78 25.79 -14.72
CA GLY A 135 -3.13 24.85 -13.65
C GLY A 135 -2.56 23.44 -13.88
N LEU A 136 -2.59 22.97 -15.13
CA LEU A 136 -1.97 21.70 -15.52
C LEU A 136 -0.45 21.73 -15.33
N VAL A 137 0.24 22.80 -15.72
CA VAL A 137 1.70 22.93 -15.52
C VAL A 137 2.05 22.84 -14.04
N LEU A 138 1.32 23.53 -13.16
CA LEU A 138 1.54 23.45 -11.72
C LEU A 138 1.31 22.03 -11.19
N THR A 139 0.25 21.37 -11.67
CA THR A 139 -0.08 19.98 -11.30
C THR A 139 1.02 19.01 -11.73
N VAL A 140 1.51 19.12 -12.97
CA VAL A 140 2.59 18.28 -13.50
C VAL A 140 3.91 18.52 -12.75
N ALA A 141 4.23 19.77 -12.42
CA ALA A 141 5.41 20.09 -11.61
C ALA A 141 5.31 19.46 -10.21
N GLY A 142 4.15 19.56 -9.55
CA GLY A 142 3.89 18.92 -8.27
C GLY A 142 4.01 17.40 -8.34
N LEU A 143 3.46 16.77 -9.38
CA LEU A 143 3.59 15.33 -9.62
C LEU A 143 5.06 14.93 -9.81
N ALA A 144 5.83 15.66 -10.62
CA ALA A 144 7.24 15.36 -10.84
C ALA A 144 8.05 15.40 -9.54
N ILE A 145 7.82 16.41 -8.69
CA ILE A 145 8.45 16.52 -7.37
C ILE A 145 8.01 15.36 -6.46
N GLY A 146 6.71 15.05 -6.43
CA GLY A 146 6.18 13.94 -5.64
C GLY A 146 6.78 12.58 -6.03
N LEU A 147 6.98 12.33 -7.32
CA LEU A 147 7.63 11.12 -7.83
C LEU A 147 9.10 11.03 -7.43
N ALA A 148 9.83 12.14 -7.50
CA ALA A 148 11.22 12.21 -7.03
C ALA A 148 11.31 11.91 -5.52
N LEU A 149 10.43 12.51 -4.71
CA LEU A 149 10.40 12.25 -3.27
C LEU A 149 9.99 10.81 -2.94
N SER A 150 9.01 10.25 -3.66
CA SER A 150 8.56 8.87 -3.48
C SER A 150 9.67 7.86 -3.79
N THR A 151 10.43 8.06 -4.86
CA THR A 151 11.56 7.18 -5.21
C THR A 151 12.69 7.24 -4.18
N VAL A 152 12.99 8.43 -3.63
CA VAL A 152 13.96 8.58 -2.54
C VAL A 152 13.47 7.87 -1.27
N ALA A 153 12.20 8.06 -0.88
CA ALA A 153 11.62 7.39 0.28
C ALA A 153 11.62 5.86 0.12
N SER A 154 11.28 5.35 -1.07
CA SER A 154 11.29 3.91 -1.35
C SER A 154 12.70 3.32 -1.27
N ARG A 155 13.73 4.06 -1.69
CA ARG A 155 15.13 3.64 -1.54
C ARG A 155 15.55 3.58 -0.07
N PHE A 156 15.13 4.56 0.73
CA PHE A 156 15.40 4.58 2.16
C PHE A 156 14.76 3.38 2.88
N LEU A 157 13.52 3.04 2.54
CA LEU A 157 12.85 1.84 3.07
C LEU A 157 13.53 0.54 2.65
N ASN A 158 13.99 0.43 1.41
CA ASN A 158 14.74 -0.74 0.94
C ASN A 158 16.05 -0.94 1.73
N ALA A 159 16.72 0.15 2.11
CA ALA A 159 17.93 0.08 2.94
C ALA A 159 17.65 -0.43 4.37
N LEU A 160 16.42 -0.24 4.88
CA LEU A 160 16.01 -0.66 6.22
C LEU A 160 15.35 -2.04 6.25
N LEU A 161 14.69 -2.44 5.17
CA LEU A 161 13.85 -3.63 5.08
C LEU A 161 14.41 -4.63 4.06
N PHE A 162 14.90 -5.76 4.57
CA PHE A 162 15.45 -6.82 3.73
C PHE A 162 14.38 -7.38 2.78
N GLY A 163 14.67 -7.38 1.47
CA GLY A 163 13.76 -7.92 0.46
C GLY A 163 12.62 -6.99 0.02
N PHE A 164 12.57 -5.74 0.49
CA PHE A 164 11.53 -4.78 0.10
C PHE A 164 11.74 -4.27 -1.34
N ARG A 165 10.98 -4.83 -2.29
CA ARG A 165 10.96 -4.42 -3.70
C ARG A 165 9.53 -4.08 -4.14
N PRO A 166 9.05 -2.86 -3.85
CA PRO A 166 7.71 -2.47 -4.27
C PRO A 166 7.66 -2.26 -5.79
N ASP A 167 6.64 -2.81 -6.44
CA ASP A 167 6.27 -2.41 -7.80
C ASP A 167 5.44 -1.12 -7.71
N LEU A 168 6.11 0.01 -7.93
CA LEU A 168 5.50 1.34 -7.80
C LEU A 168 4.77 1.79 -9.07
N VAL A 169 4.99 1.13 -10.22
CA VAL A 169 4.43 1.57 -11.50
C VAL A 169 2.91 1.63 -11.45
N PRO A 170 2.18 0.59 -11.00
CA PRO A 170 0.71 0.60 -11.01
C PRO A 170 0.14 1.72 -10.13
N ILE A 171 0.67 1.87 -8.92
CA ILE A 171 0.13 2.82 -7.94
C ILE A 171 0.40 4.28 -8.36
N ILE A 172 1.59 4.55 -8.90
CA ILE A 172 1.96 5.87 -9.42
C ILE A 172 1.05 6.24 -10.58
N THR A 173 0.80 5.32 -11.51
CA THR A 173 -0.06 5.56 -12.67
C THR A 173 -1.48 5.89 -12.23
N VAL A 174 -2.06 5.10 -11.34
CA VAL A 174 -3.44 5.31 -10.84
C VAL A 174 -3.56 6.64 -10.10
N VAL A 175 -2.65 6.94 -9.17
CA VAL A 175 -2.69 8.20 -8.39
C VAL A 175 -2.50 9.41 -9.31
N SER A 176 -1.57 9.35 -10.25
CA SER A 176 -1.34 10.44 -11.21
C SER A 176 -2.56 10.70 -12.08
N LEU A 177 -3.22 9.65 -12.56
CA LEU A 177 -4.45 9.75 -13.36
C LEU A 177 -5.59 10.40 -12.56
N ILE A 178 -5.76 10.00 -11.30
CA ILE A 178 -6.78 10.57 -10.40
C ILE A 178 -6.51 12.05 -10.18
N LEU A 179 -5.29 12.44 -9.81
CA LEU A 179 -4.94 13.84 -9.54
C LEU A 179 -5.05 14.72 -10.79
N LEU A 180 -4.67 14.20 -11.97
CA LEU A 180 -4.89 14.89 -13.24
C LEU A 180 -6.38 15.06 -13.56
N GLY A 181 -7.20 14.04 -13.30
CA GLY A 181 -8.65 14.12 -13.42
C GLY A 181 -9.26 15.18 -12.49
N VAL A 182 -8.81 15.22 -11.23
CA VAL A 182 -9.23 16.24 -10.26
C VAL A 182 -8.80 17.65 -10.71
N ALA A 183 -7.58 17.82 -11.19
CA ALA A 183 -7.10 19.10 -11.72
C ALA A 183 -7.90 19.58 -12.93
N ALA A 184 -8.26 18.67 -13.84
CA ALA A 184 -9.13 18.96 -14.97
C ALA A 184 -10.52 19.39 -14.49
N LEU A 185 -11.14 18.65 -13.57
CA LEU A 185 -12.45 19.01 -13.00
C LEU A 185 -12.42 20.35 -12.26
N ALA A 186 -11.37 20.60 -11.46
CA ALA A 186 -11.18 21.84 -10.72
C ALA A 186 -11.01 23.07 -11.62
N SER A 187 -10.42 22.91 -12.80
CA SER A 187 -10.24 24.00 -13.77
C SER A 187 -11.47 24.20 -14.67
N LEU A 188 -12.20 23.12 -14.99
CA LEU A 188 -13.39 23.15 -15.84
C LEU A 188 -14.66 23.61 -15.10
N ALA A 189 -14.82 23.27 -13.83
CA ALA A 189 -16.05 23.56 -13.08
C ALA A 189 -16.29 25.07 -12.82
N PRO A 190 -15.32 25.87 -12.33
CA PRO A 190 -15.52 27.30 -12.10
C PRO A 190 -15.75 28.07 -13.40
N ALA A 191 -15.08 27.65 -14.47
CA ALA A 191 -15.17 28.32 -15.75
C ALA A 191 -16.46 28.00 -16.51
N ARG A 192 -17.01 26.79 -16.36
CA ARG A 192 -18.39 26.49 -16.79
C ARG A 192 -19.42 27.30 -15.98
N ARG A 193 -19.15 27.53 -14.69
CA ARG A 193 -19.96 28.44 -13.87
C ARG A 193 -19.89 29.87 -14.40
N ALA A 194 -18.69 30.39 -14.67
CA ALA A 194 -18.48 31.74 -15.20
C ALA A 194 -19.11 31.95 -16.60
N SER A 195 -19.04 30.95 -17.48
CA SER A 195 -19.67 31.04 -18.81
C SER A 195 -21.20 30.98 -18.79
N ARG A 196 -21.80 30.55 -17.67
CA ARG A 196 -23.26 30.54 -17.46
C ARG A 196 -23.77 31.77 -16.73
N ILE A 197 -22.87 32.59 -16.16
CA ILE A 197 -23.26 33.87 -15.59
C ILE A 197 -23.42 34.84 -16.76
N ASP A 198 -24.66 35.26 -16.97
CA ASP A 198 -25.06 36.15 -18.05
C ASP A 198 -24.26 37.47 -17.97
N PRO A 199 -23.50 37.86 -19.00
CA PRO A 199 -22.64 39.06 -18.99
C PRO A 199 -23.43 40.36 -18.71
N VAL A 200 -24.76 40.34 -18.85
CA VAL A 200 -25.66 41.46 -18.56
C VAL A 200 -25.79 41.74 -17.05
N ILE A 201 -25.54 40.76 -16.17
CA ILE A 201 -25.61 40.97 -14.71
C ILE A 201 -24.33 41.64 -14.18
N ALA A 202 -23.17 41.40 -14.82
CA ALA A 202 -21.88 41.96 -14.41
C ALA A 202 -21.78 43.48 -14.62
N LEU A 203 -22.64 44.08 -15.44
CA LEU A 203 -22.71 45.53 -15.69
C LEU A 203 -23.72 46.26 -14.79
N ARG A 204 -24.46 45.54 -13.93
CA ARG A 204 -25.50 46.13 -13.06
C ARG A 204 -25.14 46.16 -11.58
N SER A 205 -23.92 45.75 -11.23
CA SER A 205 -23.34 45.89 -9.90
C SER A 205 -22.29 46.98 -9.90
N GLU A 206 -22.73 48.21 -10.15
CA GLU A 206 -22.06 49.45 -9.74
C GLU A 206 -23.03 50.23 -8.85
#